data_AF-A0A164WEA3-F1
#
_entry.id   AF-A0A164WEA3-F1
#
_cell.length_a   1.000
_cell.length_b   1.000
_cell.length_c   1.000
_cell.angle_alpha   90.00
_cell.angle_beta   90.00
_cell.angle_gamma   90.00
#
_symmetry.space_group_name_H-M   'P 1'
#
loop_
_entity.id
_entity.type
_entity.pdbx_description
1 polymer ?
#
loop_
_entity_poly.entity_id
_entity_poly.type
_entity_poly.pdbx_seq_one_letter_code
_entity_poly.pdbx_strand_id
1 'polypeptide(L)'
;MEPPAFALNFDEAPFPGLAVIEPRRISLRSIIPTSGSLTQIHAWSWDLKLLEIIDLLAASPLLEVVTLEHQSSEHIPRWDEADEIAAAQFHPVRALHNIRRFELRWCGAAFADTILQKLTFPASSSVKFSIARTEEDIEVLESLPNSLSEVLDSAVNLIVNIESFRMATDGPFILSFKSLQSPSYTVRFNEPGDRSMLDPEHVEQIYYNQITGILSDLAEMSFGHLKDVRISLRHFTDSLVMFYLLRAFQKVEHLTIRCFSASRVIQALRSNERSDTHGYPCPALRTLDIRNSEFDPVQLEKTLINRNEWTDSLQCLQVTVAQRLFTGKVGPEAEGKPMDHFLRNISQLVDNYEGEDGDWTDTSEDTDEEGSEAEELDEE
;
A
#
# COMPACT_ATOMS: atom_id res chain seq x y z
N MET A 1 -5.13 -34.30 8.44
CA MET A 1 -4.62 -35.49 7.73
C MET A 1 -4.21 -34.96 6.36
N GLU A 2 -2.94 -34.67 6.17
CA GLU A 2 -2.42 -34.11 4.91
C GLU A 2 -2.71 -35.09 3.77
N PRO A 3 -3.32 -34.67 2.65
CA PRO A 3 -3.37 -35.50 1.47
C PRO A 3 -1.94 -35.67 0.92
N PRO A 4 -1.56 -36.85 0.42
CA PRO A 4 -0.27 -37.01 -0.22
C PRO A 4 -0.18 -36.05 -1.42
N ALA A 5 0.90 -35.26 -1.48
CA ALA A 5 1.19 -34.42 -2.64
C ALA A 5 1.16 -35.31 -3.90
N PHE A 6 0.31 -34.95 -4.87
CA PHE A 6 0.32 -35.62 -6.16
C PHE A 6 1.61 -35.22 -6.88
N ALA A 7 2.63 -36.07 -6.80
CA ALA A 7 3.80 -35.97 -7.65
C ALA A 7 3.38 -36.37 -9.08
N LEU A 8 3.04 -35.39 -9.90
CA LEU A 8 3.03 -35.61 -11.34
C LEU A 8 4.48 -35.74 -11.78
N ASN A 9 4.92 -36.98 -11.99
CA ASN A 9 6.23 -37.24 -12.55
C ASN A 9 6.20 -36.84 -14.04
N PHE A 10 6.63 -35.62 -14.34
CA PHE A 10 6.83 -35.13 -15.70
C PHE A 10 8.10 -35.69 -16.37
N ASP A 11 8.70 -36.75 -15.80
CA ASP A 11 10.05 -37.26 -16.07
C ASP A 11 10.32 -37.69 -17.53
N GLU A 12 9.34 -37.74 -18.44
CA GLU A 12 9.57 -38.29 -19.79
C GLU A 12 8.98 -37.52 -20.98
N ALA A 13 8.42 -36.31 -20.79
CA ALA A 13 7.97 -35.50 -21.93
C ALA A 13 8.52 -34.07 -21.86
N PRO A 14 9.57 -33.70 -22.64
CA PRO A 14 9.85 -32.30 -22.88
C PRO A 14 8.63 -31.70 -23.58
N PHE A 15 8.08 -30.61 -23.04
CA PHE A 15 7.05 -29.80 -23.71
C PHE A 15 7.74 -28.58 -24.35
N PRO A 16 8.46 -28.73 -25.49
CA PRO A 16 9.09 -27.61 -26.15
C PRO A 16 7.98 -26.67 -26.65
N GLY A 17 7.91 -25.46 -26.09
CA GLY A 17 6.87 -24.48 -26.42
C GLY A 17 5.82 -24.27 -25.34
N LEU A 18 5.92 -24.92 -24.19
CA LEU A 18 5.08 -24.58 -23.04
C LEU A 18 5.41 -23.14 -22.59
N ALA A 19 4.43 -22.26 -22.75
CA ALA A 19 4.57 -20.83 -22.46
C ALA A 19 3.88 -20.42 -21.16
N VAL A 20 2.87 -21.18 -20.71
CA VAL A 20 2.05 -20.92 -19.53
C VAL A 20 1.89 -22.22 -18.73
N ILE A 21 2.04 -22.14 -17.41
CA ILE A 21 1.76 -23.27 -16.49
C ILE A 21 0.91 -22.76 -15.34
N GLU A 22 -0.20 -23.46 -15.07
CA GLU A 22 -1.11 -23.15 -13.96
C GLU A 22 -1.29 -24.35 -13.02
N PRO A 23 -0.24 -24.75 -12.28
CA PRO A 23 -0.34 -25.91 -11.41
C PRO A 23 -1.25 -25.57 -10.22
N ARG A 24 -2.25 -26.43 -10.01
CA ARG A 24 -3.11 -26.39 -8.82
C ARG A 24 -2.79 -27.61 -7.99
N ARG A 25 -2.47 -27.40 -6.70
CA ARG A 25 -2.28 -28.47 -5.71
C ARG A 25 -1.11 -29.43 -6.03
N ILE A 26 -0.08 -28.92 -6.70
CA ILE A 26 1.10 -29.68 -7.10
C ILE A 26 2.35 -28.90 -6.67
N SER A 27 3.32 -29.62 -6.12
CA SER A 27 4.62 -29.07 -5.71
C SER A 27 5.40 -28.49 -6.88
N LEU A 28 6.06 -27.34 -6.69
CA LEU A 28 6.84 -26.68 -7.73
C LEU A 28 7.99 -27.56 -8.24
N ARG A 29 8.55 -28.46 -7.42
CA ARG A 29 9.55 -29.46 -7.87
C ARG A 29 9.08 -30.34 -9.02
N SER A 30 7.77 -30.59 -9.09
CA SER A 30 7.20 -31.41 -10.17
C SER A 30 7.24 -30.68 -11.51
N ILE A 31 7.35 -29.34 -11.49
CA ILE A 31 7.47 -28.53 -12.70
C ILE A 31 8.93 -28.62 -13.14
N ILE A 32 9.23 -29.56 -14.03
CA ILE A 32 10.58 -29.71 -14.53
C ILE A 32 10.95 -28.43 -15.31
N PRO A 33 12.06 -27.76 -14.98
CA PRO A 33 12.51 -26.52 -15.61
C PRO A 33 12.97 -26.65 -17.08
N THR A 34 12.48 -27.65 -17.83
CA THR A 34 12.92 -27.94 -19.20
C THR A 34 12.34 -27.00 -20.26
N SER A 35 11.43 -26.08 -19.91
CA SER A 35 10.83 -25.15 -20.87
C SER A 35 11.53 -23.78 -20.87
N GLY A 36 12.61 -23.66 -21.66
CA GLY A 36 13.20 -22.35 -21.98
C GLY A 36 12.25 -21.38 -22.71
N SER A 37 11.02 -21.81 -23.01
CA SER A 37 9.92 -21.04 -23.60
C SER A 37 8.93 -20.47 -22.56
N LEU A 38 9.10 -20.78 -21.27
CA LEU A 38 8.13 -20.42 -20.25
C LEU A 38 8.07 -18.91 -20.04
N THR A 39 6.88 -18.35 -20.22
CA THR A 39 6.61 -16.90 -20.08
C THR A 39 5.72 -16.58 -18.89
N GLN A 40 4.88 -17.51 -18.45
CA GLN A 40 3.91 -17.28 -17.37
C GLN A 40 3.80 -18.49 -16.44
N ILE A 41 3.74 -18.23 -15.13
CA ILE A 41 3.50 -19.23 -14.09
C ILE A 41 2.43 -18.71 -13.14
N HIS A 42 1.36 -19.48 -12.96
CA HIS A 42 0.31 -19.23 -11.96
C HIS A 42 0.16 -20.45 -11.06
N ALA A 43 0.98 -20.54 -10.01
CA ALA A 43 1.03 -21.69 -9.14
C ALA A 43 0.25 -21.48 -7.85
N TRP A 44 -0.65 -22.42 -7.57
CA TRP A 44 -1.36 -22.54 -6.29
C TRP A 44 -0.92 -23.83 -5.61
N SER A 45 -0.01 -23.72 -4.62
CA SER A 45 0.55 -24.89 -3.94
C SER A 45 0.34 -24.88 -2.42
N TRP A 46 0.45 -26.06 -1.82
CA TRP A 46 0.51 -26.25 -0.37
C TRP A 46 1.91 -26.02 0.20
N ASP A 47 2.95 -26.19 -0.64
CA ASP A 47 4.34 -26.34 -0.23
C ASP A 47 5.29 -25.46 -1.07
N LEU A 48 5.00 -24.16 -1.21
CA LEU A 48 5.97 -23.27 -1.85
C LEU A 48 7.23 -23.17 -0.97
N LYS A 49 8.33 -23.74 -1.44
CA LYS A 49 9.64 -23.68 -0.78
C LYS A 49 10.54 -22.65 -1.45
N LEU A 50 11.34 -21.98 -0.63
CA LEU A 50 12.15 -20.85 -1.07
C LEU A 50 13.11 -21.21 -2.22
N LEU A 51 13.84 -22.32 -2.04
CA LEU A 51 14.82 -22.79 -3.02
C LEU A 51 14.18 -23.20 -4.34
N GLU A 52 13.00 -23.80 -4.29
CA GLU A 52 12.29 -24.24 -5.49
C GLU A 52 11.84 -23.07 -6.35
N ILE A 53 11.37 -22.00 -5.71
CA ILE A 53 11.04 -20.75 -6.38
C ILE A 53 12.30 -20.18 -7.06
N ILE A 54 13.40 -20.06 -6.31
CA ILE A 54 14.66 -19.50 -6.85
C ILE A 54 15.16 -20.32 -8.04
N ASP A 55 15.18 -21.64 -7.94
CA ASP A 55 15.67 -22.52 -8.99
C ASP A 55 14.75 -22.53 -10.22
N LEU A 56 13.43 -22.53 -10.03
CA LEU A 56 12.44 -22.47 -11.12
C LEU A 56 12.57 -21.15 -11.91
N LEU A 57 12.67 -20.03 -11.19
CA LEU A 57 12.83 -18.71 -11.80
C LEU A 57 14.19 -18.58 -12.51
N ALA A 58 15.25 -19.14 -11.92
CA ALA A 58 16.57 -19.14 -12.52
C ALA A 58 16.64 -19.96 -13.81
N ALA A 59 15.85 -21.03 -13.92
CA ALA A 59 15.83 -21.89 -15.10
C ALA A 59 14.93 -21.38 -16.23
N SER A 60 14.11 -20.36 -15.97
CA SER A 60 13.07 -19.88 -16.89
C SER A 60 13.33 -18.43 -17.31
N PRO A 61 14.32 -18.18 -18.20
CA PRO A 61 14.80 -16.82 -18.50
C PRO A 61 13.80 -15.93 -19.25
N LEU A 62 12.77 -16.52 -19.87
CA LEU A 62 11.74 -15.79 -20.64
C LEU A 62 10.51 -15.43 -19.81
N LEU A 63 10.52 -15.66 -18.49
CA LEU A 63 9.38 -15.35 -17.62
C LEU A 63 9.06 -13.85 -17.63
N GLU A 64 7.81 -13.55 -17.92
CA GLU A 64 7.21 -12.22 -17.87
C GLU A 64 6.26 -12.08 -16.68
N VAL A 65 5.50 -13.13 -16.34
CA VAL A 65 4.48 -13.11 -15.30
C VAL A 65 4.65 -14.29 -14.35
N VAL A 66 4.71 -13.99 -13.05
CA VAL A 66 4.79 -15.01 -12.00
C VAL A 66 3.78 -14.68 -10.92
N THR A 67 2.88 -15.60 -10.64
CA THR A 67 1.98 -15.58 -9.50
C THR A 67 2.13 -16.89 -8.75
N LEU A 68 2.55 -16.80 -7.50
CA LEU A 68 2.72 -17.93 -6.60
C LEU A 68 1.85 -17.70 -5.38
N GLU A 69 1.02 -18.66 -5.02
CA GLU A 69 0.09 -18.52 -3.91
C GLU A 69 0.06 -19.79 -3.06
N HIS A 70 0.23 -19.60 -1.74
CA HIS A 70 -0.08 -20.65 -0.79
C HIS A 70 -1.60 -20.81 -0.68
N GLN A 71 -2.09 -22.05 -0.67
CA GLN A 71 -3.54 -22.30 -0.69
C GLN A 71 -4.29 -21.70 0.52
N SER A 72 -3.62 -21.46 1.65
CA SER A 72 -4.17 -20.71 2.77
C SER A 72 -3.03 -20.16 3.65
N SER A 73 -3.28 -19.07 4.36
CA SER A 73 -2.33 -18.47 5.30
C SER A 73 -1.95 -19.38 6.48
N GLU A 74 -2.76 -20.42 6.75
CA GLU A 74 -2.46 -21.43 7.77
C GLU A 74 -1.36 -22.40 7.32
N HIS A 75 -1.09 -22.48 6.02
CA HIS A 75 -0.08 -23.37 5.43
C HIS A 75 1.28 -22.69 5.27
N ILE A 76 1.44 -21.47 5.77
CA ILE A 76 2.73 -20.78 5.76
C ILE A 76 3.61 -21.44 6.84
N PRO A 77 4.78 -21.97 6.47
CA PRO A 77 5.65 -22.65 7.42
C PRO A 77 6.07 -21.71 8.56
N ARG A 78 5.60 -21.96 9.78
CA ARG A 78 5.95 -21.14 10.95
C ARG A 78 7.34 -21.44 11.53
N TRP A 79 7.95 -22.58 11.16
CA TRP A 79 9.09 -23.13 11.90
C TRP A 79 10.23 -23.68 11.02
N ASP A 80 10.10 -23.69 9.69
CA ASP A 80 11.10 -24.28 8.77
C ASP A 80 11.78 -23.25 7.83
N GLU A 81 11.54 -21.95 8.04
CA GLU A 81 12.17 -20.91 7.22
C GLU A 81 13.68 -20.79 7.50
N ALA A 82 14.15 -21.00 8.73
CA ALA A 82 15.55 -20.73 9.08
C ALA A 82 16.55 -21.59 8.30
N ASP A 83 16.29 -22.89 8.16
CA ASP A 83 17.14 -23.81 7.41
C ASP A 83 17.05 -23.57 5.89
N GLU A 84 15.84 -23.28 5.38
CA GLU A 84 15.66 -22.92 3.96
C GLU A 84 16.33 -21.58 3.61
N ILE A 85 16.19 -20.57 4.46
CA ILE A 85 16.85 -19.26 4.32
C ILE A 85 18.36 -19.44 4.36
N ALA A 86 18.89 -20.21 5.33
CA ALA A 86 20.31 -20.51 5.42
C ALA A 86 20.83 -21.22 4.17
N ALA A 87 20.07 -22.17 3.61
CA ALA A 87 20.42 -22.84 2.36
C ALA A 87 20.36 -21.87 1.15
N ALA A 88 19.37 -20.99 1.10
CA ALA A 88 19.21 -19.99 0.03
C ALA A 88 20.36 -18.98 0.01
N GLN A 89 21.01 -18.69 1.15
CA GLN A 89 22.16 -17.79 1.20
C GLN A 89 23.30 -18.20 0.27
N PHE A 90 23.47 -19.50 -0.01
CA PHE A 90 24.50 -20.00 -0.93
C PHE A 90 24.14 -19.84 -2.41
N HIS A 91 22.88 -19.53 -2.75
CA HIS A 91 22.48 -19.30 -4.14
C HIS A 91 22.98 -17.92 -4.64
N PRO A 92 23.46 -17.84 -5.89
CA PRO A 92 23.88 -16.56 -6.47
C PRO A 92 22.66 -15.67 -6.74
N VAL A 93 22.88 -14.35 -6.68
CA VAL A 93 21.87 -13.37 -7.10
C VAL A 93 21.59 -13.53 -8.59
N ARG A 94 20.31 -13.51 -8.98
CA ARG A 94 19.85 -13.68 -10.36
C ARG A 94 19.05 -12.48 -10.83
N ALA A 95 19.18 -12.16 -12.11
CA ALA A 95 18.43 -11.09 -12.74
C ALA A 95 17.28 -11.67 -13.58
N LEU A 96 16.06 -11.22 -13.29
CA LEU A 96 14.83 -11.64 -13.95
C LEU A 96 14.48 -10.63 -15.04
N HIS A 97 15.29 -10.60 -16.09
CA HIS A 97 15.31 -9.51 -17.09
C HIS A 97 13.97 -9.24 -17.78
N ASN A 98 13.11 -10.25 -17.93
CA ASN A 98 11.87 -10.15 -18.68
C ASN A 98 10.63 -10.00 -17.77
N ILE A 99 10.79 -10.10 -16.44
CA ILE A 99 9.64 -10.03 -15.54
C ILE A 99 8.98 -8.66 -15.61
N ARG A 100 7.68 -8.67 -15.85
CA ARG A 100 6.79 -7.51 -15.78
C ARG A 100 5.97 -7.53 -14.50
N ARG A 101 5.52 -8.72 -14.07
CA ARG A 101 4.74 -8.91 -12.85
C ARG A 101 5.25 -10.09 -12.06
N PHE A 102 5.55 -9.85 -10.79
CA PHE A 102 5.86 -10.89 -9.80
C PHE A 102 4.90 -10.73 -8.62
N GLU A 103 4.26 -11.81 -8.22
CA GLU A 103 3.32 -11.82 -7.11
C GLU A 103 3.51 -13.09 -6.28
N LEU A 104 3.76 -12.92 -4.98
CA LEU A 104 3.83 -14.00 -4.00
C LEU A 104 2.77 -13.77 -2.92
N ARG A 105 1.74 -14.62 -2.90
CA ARG A 105 0.60 -14.52 -1.98
C ARG A 105 0.76 -15.49 -0.81
N TRP A 106 0.87 -14.82 0.34
CA TRP A 106 1.04 -15.26 1.71
C TRP A 106 2.40 -15.91 1.99
N CYS A 107 3.35 -15.12 2.49
CA CYS A 107 4.67 -15.60 2.93
C CYS A 107 5.14 -14.86 4.20
N GLY A 108 6.15 -15.38 4.90
CA GLY A 108 6.80 -14.67 5.99
C GLY A 108 7.67 -13.51 5.50
N ALA A 109 7.94 -12.53 6.38
CA ALA A 109 8.78 -11.38 6.06
C ALA A 109 10.22 -11.79 5.67
N ALA A 110 10.80 -12.75 6.39
CA ALA A 110 12.15 -13.25 6.13
C ALA A 110 12.24 -14.04 4.81
N PHE A 111 11.19 -14.79 4.46
CA PHE A 111 11.06 -15.45 3.17
C PHE A 111 11.06 -14.43 2.02
N ALA A 112 10.20 -13.41 2.10
CA ALA A 112 10.12 -12.35 1.11
C ALA A 112 11.45 -11.57 1.00
N ASP A 113 12.09 -11.27 2.12
CA ASP A 113 13.40 -10.61 2.15
C ASP A 113 14.47 -11.42 1.43
N THR A 114 14.48 -12.75 1.63
CA THR A 114 15.45 -13.61 0.94
C THR A 114 15.20 -13.66 -0.57
N ILE A 115 13.93 -13.68 -1.01
CA ILE A 115 13.60 -13.55 -2.44
C ILE A 115 14.14 -12.24 -3.01
N LEU A 116 13.93 -11.12 -2.32
CA LEU A 116 14.41 -9.79 -2.74
C LEU A 116 15.94 -9.68 -2.79
N GLN A 117 16.64 -10.35 -1.88
CA GLN A 117 18.10 -10.38 -1.88
C GLN A 117 18.68 -11.26 -3.00
N LYS A 118 17.95 -12.30 -3.41
CA LYS A 118 18.42 -13.28 -4.41
C LYS A 118 17.94 -12.99 -5.82
N LEU A 119 16.92 -12.17 -5.98
CA LEU A 119 16.35 -11.84 -7.28
C LEU A 119 16.42 -10.33 -7.51
N THR A 120 16.87 -9.95 -8.70
CA THR A 120 16.87 -8.57 -9.15
C THR A 120 15.82 -8.40 -10.24
N PHE A 121 14.96 -7.42 -10.03
CA PHE A 121 13.84 -7.11 -10.90
C PHE A 121 14.16 -5.85 -11.73
N PRO A 122 13.75 -5.80 -13.00
CA PRO A 122 13.77 -4.57 -13.78
C PRO A 122 12.99 -3.43 -13.11
N ALA A 123 13.41 -2.19 -13.29
CA ALA A 123 12.72 -1.02 -12.73
C ALA A 123 11.29 -0.83 -13.29
N SER A 124 10.98 -1.42 -14.44
CA SER A 124 9.64 -1.41 -15.04
C SER A 124 8.69 -2.44 -14.45
N SER A 125 9.16 -3.34 -13.59
CA SER A 125 8.36 -4.44 -13.06
C SER A 125 7.44 -3.99 -11.91
N SER A 126 6.32 -4.71 -11.75
CA SER A 126 5.46 -4.67 -10.57
C SER A 126 5.73 -5.90 -9.71
N VAL A 127 6.12 -5.69 -8.47
CA VAL A 127 6.42 -6.75 -7.50
C VAL A 127 5.44 -6.66 -6.33
N LYS A 128 4.70 -7.73 -6.09
CA LYS A 128 3.67 -7.79 -5.05
C LYS A 128 3.97 -8.91 -4.06
N PHE A 129 3.95 -8.57 -2.76
CA PHE A 129 4.07 -9.54 -1.67
C PHE A 129 2.86 -9.43 -0.77
N SER A 130 2.25 -10.57 -0.43
CA SER A 130 1.34 -10.64 0.71
C SER A 130 2.09 -11.27 1.88
N ILE A 131 2.40 -10.47 2.89
CA ILE A 131 3.10 -10.87 4.10
C ILE A 131 2.07 -11.33 5.13
N ALA A 132 2.27 -12.54 5.61
CA ALA A 132 1.48 -13.04 6.71
C ALA A 132 2.17 -12.75 8.04
N ARG A 133 1.49 -11.98 8.89
CA ARG A 133 1.95 -11.73 10.26
C ARG A 133 1.50 -12.87 11.15
N THR A 134 2.46 -13.55 11.76
CA THR A 134 2.23 -14.74 12.60
C THR A 134 2.13 -14.42 14.08
N GLU A 135 2.65 -13.25 14.50
CA GLU A 135 2.66 -12.78 15.88
C GLU A 135 1.79 -11.54 16.01
N GLU A 136 0.98 -11.49 17.07
CA GLU A 136 0.01 -10.41 17.31
C GLU A 136 0.67 -9.08 17.70
N ASP A 137 1.89 -9.13 18.25
CA ASP A 137 2.58 -7.98 18.83
C ASP A 137 3.55 -7.27 17.87
N ILE A 138 3.79 -7.80 16.67
CA ILE A 138 4.71 -7.17 15.70
C ILE A 138 3.98 -6.04 14.95
N GLU A 139 4.60 -4.86 14.94
CA GLU A 139 4.07 -3.70 14.22
C GLU A 139 4.07 -3.95 12.70
N VAL A 140 3.15 -3.28 11.98
CA VAL A 140 2.94 -3.53 10.54
C VAL A 140 4.20 -3.21 9.73
N LEU A 141 4.87 -2.08 10.04
CA LEU A 141 6.09 -1.69 9.32
C LEU A 141 7.31 -2.48 9.76
N GLU A 142 7.38 -2.94 11.01
CA GLU A 142 8.41 -3.89 11.44
C GLU A 142 8.32 -5.24 10.71
N SER A 143 7.13 -5.58 10.19
CA SER A 143 6.91 -6.77 9.35
C SER A 143 7.34 -6.57 7.89
N LEU A 144 7.81 -5.39 7.49
CA LEU A 144 8.29 -5.12 6.13
C LEU A 144 9.63 -5.83 5.89
N PRO A 145 9.86 -6.47 4.73
CA PRO A 145 11.17 -6.99 4.36
C PRO A 145 12.25 -5.90 4.42
N ASN A 146 13.34 -6.15 5.15
CA ASN A 146 14.41 -5.19 5.39
C ASN A 146 14.99 -4.59 4.09
N SER A 147 15.11 -5.41 3.04
CA SER A 147 15.62 -5.00 1.72
C SER A 147 14.76 -3.94 1.03
N LEU A 148 13.53 -3.72 1.51
CA LEU A 148 12.63 -2.69 0.97
C LEU A 148 12.74 -1.34 1.69
N SER A 149 13.36 -1.27 2.87
CA SER A 149 13.49 -0.03 3.65
C SER A 149 14.17 1.09 2.84
N GLU A 150 15.32 0.80 2.24
CA GLU A 150 16.07 1.75 1.40
C GLU A 150 15.28 2.18 0.14
N VAL A 151 14.47 1.28 -0.41
CA VAL A 151 13.62 1.60 -1.56
C VAL A 151 12.47 2.51 -1.16
N LEU A 152 11.88 2.27 0.02
CA LEU A 152 10.83 3.10 0.59
C LEU A 152 11.34 4.51 0.93
N ASP A 153 12.51 4.62 1.56
CA ASP A 153 13.18 5.91 1.83
C ASP A 153 13.44 6.73 0.56
N SER A 154 13.76 6.04 -0.54
CA SER A 154 14.03 6.66 -1.84
C SER A 154 12.80 6.75 -2.77
N ALA A 155 11.60 6.48 -2.24
CA ALA A 155 10.37 6.51 -3.02
C ALA A 155 10.07 7.91 -3.59
N VAL A 156 9.51 7.93 -4.80
CA VAL A 156 8.92 9.12 -5.44
C VAL A 156 7.41 9.15 -5.27
N ASN A 157 6.79 7.96 -5.20
CA ASN A 157 5.37 7.79 -4.94
C ASN A 157 5.18 6.82 -3.76
N LEU A 158 4.27 7.17 -2.86
CA LEU A 158 3.89 6.36 -1.69
C LEU A 158 2.35 6.29 -1.58
N ILE A 159 1.84 5.09 -1.43
CA ILE A 159 0.43 4.79 -1.20
C ILE A 159 0.33 3.97 0.08
N VAL A 160 -0.40 4.49 1.05
CA VAL A 160 -0.78 3.79 2.28
C VAL A 160 -2.28 3.60 2.24
N ASN A 161 -2.74 2.36 2.14
CA ASN A 161 -4.15 2.03 2.20
C ASN A 161 -4.41 1.12 3.40
N ILE A 162 -5.34 1.53 4.26
CA ILE A 162 -5.74 0.83 5.46
C ILE A 162 -7.24 0.57 5.35
N GLU A 163 -7.58 -0.65 4.96
CA GLU A 163 -8.95 -1.10 4.79
C GLU A 163 -9.61 -1.42 6.14
N SER A 164 -10.89 -1.11 6.24
CA SER A 164 -11.69 -1.46 7.42
C SER A 164 -11.78 -2.97 7.59
N PHE A 165 -11.53 -3.47 8.80
CA PHE A 165 -11.59 -4.88 9.17
C PHE A 165 -12.92 -5.58 8.80
N ARG A 166 -14.00 -4.82 8.63
CA ARG A 166 -15.31 -5.37 8.24
C ARG A 166 -15.38 -5.78 6.77
N MET A 167 -14.44 -5.31 5.94
CA MET A 167 -14.46 -5.43 4.48
C MET A 167 -13.22 -6.13 3.91
N ALA A 168 -12.12 -6.19 4.67
CA ALA A 168 -10.85 -6.71 4.18
C ALA A 168 -10.84 -8.25 4.11
N THR A 169 -11.08 -8.81 2.92
CA THR A 169 -10.85 -10.23 2.62
C THR A 169 -9.38 -10.52 2.28
N ASP A 170 -8.60 -9.49 1.90
CA ASP A 170 -7.30 -9.63 1.24
C ASP A 170 -6.11 -8.94 1.95
N GLY A 171 -6.30 -8.54 3.22
CA GLY A 171 -5.28 -7.93 4.08
C GLY A 171 -5.57 -6.44 4.38
N PRO A 172 -5.82 -6.06 5.64
CA PRO A 172 -6.30 -4.72 5.98
C PRO A 172 -5.26 -3.61 5.83
N PHE A 173 -3.97 -3.93 5.65
CA PHE A 173 -2.93 -2.93 5.44
C PHE A 173 -2.22 -3.19 4.11
N ILE A 174 -2.12 -2.15 3.30
CA ILE A 174 -1.47 -2.19 2.00
C ILE A 174 -0.52 -0.99 1.91
N LEU A 175 0.76 -1.29 1.71
CA LEU A 175 1.80 -0.30 1.46
C LEU A 175 2.30 -0.47 0.03
N SER A 176 2.12 0.54 -0.83
CA SER A 176 2.69 0.54 -2.17
C SER A 176 3.61 1.73 -2.37
N PHE A 177 4.75 1.51 -2.99
CA PHE A 177 5.72 2.57 -3.24
C PHE A 177 6.53 2.29 -4.49
N LYS A 178 7.02 3.37 -5.09
CA LYS A 178 7.80 3.33 -6.32
C LYS A 178 8.98 4.28 -6.24
N SER A 179 10.16 3.78 -6.59
CA SER A 179 11.38 4.58 -6.78
C SER A 179 11.75 4.66 -8.26
N LEU A 180 12.65 5.56 -8.64
CA LEU A 180 13.07 5.75 -10.04
C LEU A 180 13.96 4.60 -10.56
N GLN A 181 14.68 3.94 -9.66
CA GLN A 181 15.70 2.94 -10.01
C GLN A 181 15.31 1.53 -9.57
N SER A 182 14.12 1.36 -9.01
CA SER A 182 13.62 0.10 -8.46
C SER A 182 12.25 -0.21 -9.06
N PRO A 183 11.83 -1.49 -9.06
CA PRO A 183 10.46 -1.83 -9.46
C PRO A 183 9.43 -1.15 -8.54
N SER A 184 8.18 -1.15 -8.99
CA SER A 184 7.06 -0.76 -8.13
C SER A 184 6.75 -1.90 -7.16
N TYR A 185 6.69 -1.59 -5.87
CA TYR A 185 6.37 -2.56 -4.83
C TYR A 185 4.97 -2.34 -4.28
N THR A 186 4.23 -3.43 -4.04
CA THR A 186 3.00 -3.45 -3.25
C THR A 186 3.11 -4.56 -2.21
N VAL A 187 3.04 -4.20 -0.95
CA VAL A 187 3.11 -5.12 0.18
C VAL A 187 1.77 -5.10 0.90
N ARG A 188 1.13 -6.26 1.00
CA ARG A 188 -0.13 -6.45 1.74
C ARG A 188 0.16 -7.20 3.02
N PHE A 189 -0.41 -6.76 4.13
CA PHE A 189 -0.27 -7.42 5.42
C PHE A 189 -1.63 -7.94 5.87
N ASN A 190 -1.69 -9.19 6.31
CA ASN A 190 -2.84 -9.68 7.05
C ASN A 190 -2.72 -9.38 8.56
N GLU A 191 -3.79 -9.67 9.29
CA GLU A 191 -3.81 -9.64 10.74
C GLU A 191 -3.87 -11.07 11.27
N PRO A 192 -3.06 -11.40 12.29
CA PRO A 192 -3.19 -12.68 12.98
C PRO A 192 -4.52 -12.74 13.74
N GLY A 193 -5.18 -13.90 13.66
CA GLY A 193 -6.23 -14.32 14.57
C GLY A 193 -7.67 -14.03 14.12
N ASP A 194 -8.58 -14.89 14.57
CA ASP A 194 -10.02 -14.67 14.48
C ASP A 194 -10.43 -13.61 15.53
N ARG A 195 -10.26 -12.33 15.18
CA ARG A 195 -10.67 -11.19 16.01
C ARG A 195 -12.19 -11.09 16.17
N SER A 196 -12.98 -12.00 15.58
CA SER A 196 -14.45 -12.04 15.73
C SER A 196 -14.90 -12.30 17.17
N MET A 197 -14.04 -12.90 18.00
CA MET A 197 -14.29 -13.18 19.42
C MET A 197 -14.00 -11.98 20.33
N LEU A 198 -13.34 -10.93 19.83
CA LEU A 198 -13.04 -9.71 20.59
C LEU A 198 -14.20 -8.72 20.49
N ASP A 199 -14.42 -7.94 21.54
CA ASP A 199 -15.41 -6.87 21.47
C ASP A 199 -15.03 -5.85 20.38
N PRO A 200 -16.01 -5.30 19.63
CA PRO A 200 -15.73 -4.36 18.55
C PRO A 200 -14.87 -3.16 18.97
N GLU A 201 -15.06 -2.64 20.19
CA GLU A 201 -14.27 -1.51 20.73
C GLU A 201 -12.79 -1.88 20.93
N HIS A 202 -12.51 -3.11 21.38
CA HIS A 202 -11.14 -3.59 21.55
C HIS A 202 -10.45 -3.77 20.19
N VAL A 203 -11.17 -4.30 19.20
CA VAL A 203 -10.67 -4.43 17.82
C VAL A 203 -10.35 -3.06 17.25
N GLU A 204 -11.27 -2.10 17.41
CA GLU A 204 -11.08 -0.72 16.94
C GLU A 204 -9.83 -0.07 17.59
N GLN A 205 -9.63 -0.24 18.90
CA GLN A 205 -8.46 0.28 19.60
C GLN A 205 -7.14 -0.31 19.08
N ILE A 206 -7.10 -1.62 18.79
CA ILE A 206 -5.91 -2.27 18.21
C ILE A 206 -5.58 -1.66 16.86
N TYR A 207 -6.58 -1.50 15.97
CA TYR A 207 -6.37 -0.87 14.67
C TYR A 207 -5.93 0.58 14.81
N TYR A 208 -6.50 1.34 15.74
CA TYR A 208 -6.05 2.71 16.01
C TYR A 208 -4.59 2.78 16.44
N ASN A 209 -4.16 1.86 17.31
CA ASN A 209 -2.76 1.78 17.75
C ASN A 209 -1.85 1.42 16.56
N GLN A 210 -2.21 0.43 15.74
CA GLN A 210 -1.43 0.06 14.57
C GLN A 210 -1.36 1.18 13.52
N ILE A 211 -2.47 1.87 13.23
CA ILE A 211 -2.49 3.05 12.35
C ILE A 211 -1.54 4.13 12.89
N THR A 212 -1.59 4.40 14.20
CA THR A 212 -0.73 5.41 14.81
C THR A 212 0.75 5.00 14.74
N GLY A 213 1.06 3.73 14.95
CA GLY A 213 2.41 3.17 14.78
C GLY A 213 2.92 3.39 13.36
N ILE A 214 2.17 2.92 12.34
CA ILE A 214 2.52 3.10 10.92
C ILE A 214 2.81 4.56 10.58
N LEU A 215 1.91 5.48 10.97
CA LEU A 215 2.08 6.89 10.66
C LEU A 215 3.26 7.53 11.42
N SER A 216 3.56 7.04 12.63
CA SER A 216 4.70 7.51 13.43
C SER A 216 6.02 7.05 12.83
N ASP A 217 6.13 5.77 12.48
CA ASP A 217 7.34 5.22 11.85
C ASP A 217 7.64 5.92 10.52
N LEU A 218 6.61 6.13 9.68
CA LEU A 218 6.75 6.89 8.44
C LEU A 218 7.20 8.34 8.71
N ALA A 219 6.80 8.94 9.83
CA ALA A 219 7.24 10.28 10.20
C ALA A 219 8.72 10.33 10.60
N GLU A 220 9.31 9.22 11.01
CA GLU A 220 10.74 9.10 11.32
C GLU A 220 11.60 8.84 10.07
N MET A 221 10.99 8.38 8.97
CA MET A 221 11.69 8.11 7.71
C MET A 221 12.12 9.39 6.98
N SER A 222 13.17 9.27 6.16
CA SER A 222 13.74 10.40 5.43
C SER A 222 13.36 10.35 3.95
N PHE A 223 12.26 11.01 3.58
CA PHE A 223 11.77 11.03 2.21
C PHE A 223 12.50 12.06 1.34
N GLY A 224 13.66 11.66 0.81
CA GLY A 224 14.52 12.53 0.01
C GLY A 224 13.98 12.89 -1.38
N HIS A 225 13.06 12.09 -1.93
CA HIS A 225 12.58 12.21 -3.31
C HIS A 225 11.06 12.12 -3.47
N LEU A 226 10.32 11.97 -2.37
CA LEU A 226 8.88 11.75 -2.39
C LEU A 226 8.14 12.99 -2.88
N LYS A 227 7.32 12.80 -3.92
CA LYS A 227 6.53 13.84 -4.58
C LYS A 227 5.03 13.61 -4.47
N ASP A 228 4.62 12.35 -4.54
CA ASP A 228 3.22 11.94 -4.60
C ASP A 228 2.90 11.03 -3.43
N VAL A 229 1.90 11.41 -2.63
CA VAL A 229 1.45 10.64 -1.47
C VAL A 229 -0.06 10.45 -1.50
N ARG A 230 -0.50 9.20 -1.36
CA ARG A 230 -1.90 8.83 -1.15
C ARG A 230 -2.04 8.11 0.19
N ILE A 231 -2.87 8.64 1.09
CA ILE A 231 -3.20 7.98 2.36
C ILE A 231 -4.71 7.74 2.38
N SER A 232 -5.09 6.47 2.35
CA SER A 232 -6.48 6.04 2.48
C SER A 232 -6.64 5.30 3.80
N LEU A 233 -7.44 5.86 4.70
CA LEU A 233 -7.76 5.25 5.98
C LEU A 233 -9.09 5.79 6.50
N ARG A 234 -9.84 4.97 7.24
CA ARG A 234 -11.19 5.39 7.66
C ARG A 234 -11.17 6.54 8.66
N HIS A 235 -10.33 6.47 9.69
CA HIS A 235 -10.29 7.44 10.78
C HIS A 235 -8.86 7.80 11.18
N PHE A 236 -8.55 9.10 11.22
CA PHE A 236 -7.26 9.60 11.73
C PHE A 236 -7.28 9.70 13.26
N THR A 237 -6.18 9.27 13.88
CA THR A 237 -6.04 9.17 15.34
C THR A 237 -5.75 10.53 15.98
N ASP A 238 -4.64 11.16 15.60
CA ASP A 238 -4.20 12.44 16.15
C ASP A 238 -3.65 13.37 15.06
N SER A 239 -4.06 14.64 15.12
CA SER A 239 -3.47 15.74 14.35
C SER A 239 -1.97 15.91 14.59
N LEU A 240 -1.45 15.54 15.76
CA LEU A 240 -0.03 15.67 16.07
C LEU A 240 0.82 14.63 15.34
N VAL A 241 0.39 13.37 15.28
CA VAL A 241 1.08 12.32 14.50
C VAL A 241 1.07 12.69 13.02
N MET A 242 -0.08 13.15 12.52
CA MET A 242 -0.19 13.64 11.14
C MET A 242 0.73 14.86 10.90
N PHE A 243 0.84 15.79 11.85
CA PHE A 243 1.73 16.94 11.73
C PHE A 243 3.19 16.50 11.56
N TYR A 244 3.65 15.51 12.33
CA TYR A 244 5.01 14.98 12.19
C TYR A 244 5.21 14.25 10.87
N LEU A 245 4.22 13.49 10.41
CA LEU A 245 4.27 12.83 9.10
C LEU A 245 4.36 13.84 7.95
N LEU A 246 3.47 14.84 7.93
CA LEU A 246 3.49 15.90 6.92
C LEU A 246 4.77 16.74 6.99
N ARG A 247 5.38 16.84 8.16
CA ARG A 247 6.71 17.43 8.31
C ARG A 247 7.80 16.56 7.69
N ALA A 248 7.73 15.24 7.73
CA ALA A 248 8.70 14.39 7.02
C ALA A 248 8.63 14.61 5.49
N PHE A 249 7.46 14.99 4.98
CA PHE A 249 7.15 15.20 3.56
C PHE A 249 7.62 16.56 3.01
N GLN A 250 8.94 16.79 3.02
CA GLN A 250 9.53 18.07 2.62
C GLN A 250 9.37 18.41 1.12
N LYS A 251 9.29 17.41 0.24
CA LYS A 251 9.25 17.58 -1.22
C LYS A 251 7.93 17.14 -1.87
N VAL A 252 6.95 16.76 -1.06
CA VAL A 252 5.66 16.29 -1.56
C VAL A 252 4.93 17.43 -2.23
N GLU A 253 4.66 17.27 -3.52
CA GLU A 253 3.93 18.22 -4.38
C GLU A 253 2.44 17.87 -4.43
N HIS A 254 2.09 16.59 -4.35
CA HIS A 254 0.73 16.08 -4.45
C HIS A 254 0.37 15.21 -3.24
N LEU A 255 -0.68 15.59 -2.51
CA LEU A 255 -1.20 14.85 -1.37
C LEU A 255 -2.68 14.53 -1.58
N THR A 256 -2.99 13.23 -1.60
CA THR A 256 -4.35 12.70 -1.66
C THR A 256 -4.67 12.02 -0.34
N ILE A 257 -5.78 12.41 0.27
CA ILE A 257 -6.28 11.84 1.52
C ILE A 257 -7.70 11.35 1.30
N ARG A 258 -7.93 10.08 1.65
CA ARG A 258 -9.26 9.48 1.68
C ARG A 258 -9.56 9.04 3.11
N CYS A 259 -10.57 9.65 3.72
CA CYS A 259 -10.98 9.32 5.07
C CYS A 259 -12.41 9.79 5.35
N PHE A 260 -12.98 9.34 6.47
CA PHE A 260 -14.28 9.84 6.88
C PHE A 260 -14.26 11.35 7.14
N SER A 261 -13.23 11.86 7.85
CA SER A 261 -13.08 13.27 8.18
C SER A 261 -11.62 13.76 8.05
N ALA A 262 -11.42 14.73 7.16
CA ALA A 262 -10.15 15.37 6.88
C ALA A 262 -9.78 16.46 7.90
N SER A 263 -10.65 16.78 8.87
CA SER A 263 -10.43 17.87 9.83
C SER A 263 -9.09 17.75 10.59
N ARG A 264 -8.67 16.53 10.93
CA ARG A 264 -7.37 16.28 11.58
C ARG A 264 -6.17 16.57 10.67
N VAL A 265 -6.28 16.22 9.40
CA VAL A 265 -5.24 16.49 8.40
C VAL A 265 -5.15 17.98 8.10
N ILE A 266 -6.31 18.65 7.94
CA ILE A 266 -6.38 20.10 7.77
C ILE A 266 -5.76 20.80 8.99
N GLN A 267 -6.04 20.33 10.20
CA GLN A 267 -5.42 20.86 11.42
C GLN A 267 -3.89 20.69 11.40
N ALA A 268 -3.41 19.52 10.95
CA ALA A 268 -1.99 19.19 10.88
C ALA A 268 -1.23 19.99 9.81
N LEU A 269 -1.90 20.47 8.76
CA LEU A 269 -1.30 21.37 7.76
C LEU A 269 -1.09 22.80 8.28
N ARG A 270 -1.76 23.17 9.37
CA ARG A 270 -1.60 24.49 10.00
C ARG A 270 -0.26 24.55 10.74
N SER A 271 0.48 25.64 10.57
CA SER A 271 1.69 25.86 11.36
C SER A 271 1.32 26.16 12.82
N ASN A 272 1.99 25.50 13.75
CA ASN A 272 1.93 25.89 15.16
C ASN A 272 2.98 26.98 15.40
N GLU A 273 2.54 28.22 15.66
CA GLU A 273 3.39 29.38 16.01
C GLU A 273 4.35 29.16 17.19
N ARG A 274 4.25 28.02 17.89
CA ARG A 274 5.01 27.71 19.11
C ARG A 274 6.29 26.89 18.89
N SER A 275 6.62 26.49 17.67
CA SER A 275 7.80 25.65 17.42
C SER A 275 8.71 26.20 16.33
N ASP A 276 9.43 27.27 16.65
CA ASP A 276 10.53 27.84 15.84
C ASP A 276 11.66 26.81 15.56
N THR A 277 11.63 25.63 16.18
CA THR A 277 12.68 24.60 16.11
C THR A 277 12.41 23.46 15.14
N HIS A 278 11.21 23.35 14.55
CA HIS A 278 10.79 22.09 13.91
C HIS A 278 10.36 22.16 12.44
N GLY A 279 10.33 23.33 11.81
CA GLY A 279 10.00 23.43 10.37
C GLY A 279 8.52 23.20 10.05
N TYR A 280 8.14 23.49 8.80
CA TYR A 280 6.74 23.52 8.37
C TYR A 280 6.26 22.20 7.72
N PRO A 281 4.96 21.84 7.84
CA PRO A 281 4.39 20.64 7.22
C PRO A 281 4.20 20.82 5.71
N CYS A 282 4.64 19.84 4.92
CA CYS A 282 4.55 19.79 3.45
C CYS A 282 4.82 21.14 2.76
N PRO A 283 6.01 21.74 2.89
CA PRO A 283 6.27 23.08 2.36
C PRO A 283 6.13 23.14 0.83
N ALA A 284 6.47 22.07 0.11
CA ALA A 284 6.38 21.98 -1.35
C ALA A 284 4.98 21.64 -1.90
N LEU A 285 3.97 21.46 -1.05
CA LEU A 285 2.63 21.01 -1.47
C LEU A 285 1.97 22.01 -2.43
N ARG A 286 1.55 21.49 -3.59
CA ARG A 286 0.85 22.22 -4.65
C ARG A 286 -0.58 21.73 -4.86
N THR A 287 -0.82 20.43 -4.67
CA THR A 287 -2.14 19.82 -4.86
C THR A 287 -2.58 19.11 -3.59
N LEU A 288 -3.76 19.47 -3.10
CA LEU A 288 -4.43 18.77 -2.01
C LEU A 288 -5.76 18.20 -2.51
N ASP A 289 -5.89 16.87 -2.49
CA ASP A 289 -7.14 16.17 -2.79
C ASP A 289 -7.68 15.53 -1.51
N ILE A 290 -8.82 16.05 -1.04
CA ILE A 290 -9.58 15.52 0.10
C ILE A 290 -11.01 15.16 -0.29
N ARG A 291 -11.25 14.87 -1.58
CA ARG A 291 -12.56 14.38 -2.04
C ARG A 291 -13.02 13.15 -1.25
N ASN A 292 -14.33 12.99 -1.20
CA ASN A 292 -15.10 12.02 -0.43
C ASN A 292 -14.91 12.09 1.10
N SER A 293 -14.21 13.11 1.62
CA SER A 293 -13.97 13.28 3.06
C SER A 293 -14.76 14.45 3.66
N GLU A 294 -15.23 14.30 4.90
CA GLU A 294 -15.80 15.40 5.69
C GLU A 294 -14.74 16.46 6.00
N PHE A 295 -15.09 17.73 5.85
CA PHE A 295 -14.23 18.84 6.27
C PHE A 295 -15.03 20.03 6.79
N ASP A 296 -14.41 20.83 7.65
CA ASP A 296 -14.93 22.13 8.06
C ASP A 296 -14.35 23.25 7.15
N PRO A 297 -15.19 23.94 6.36
CA PRO A 297 -14.75 25.05 5.51
C PRO A 297 -14.10 26.20 6.30
N VAL A 298 -14.54 26.47 7.53
CA VAL A 298 -13.96 27.55 8.36
C VAL A 298 -12.52 27.18 8.75
N GLN A 299 -12.31 25.93 9.16
CA GLN A 299 -10.99 25.42 9.50
C GLN A 299 -10.06 25.39 8.27
N LEU A 300 -10.58 24.96 7.12
CA LEU A 300 -9.83 24.92 5.87
C LEU A 300 -9.40 26.32 5.42
N GLU A 301 -10.31 27.30 5.43
CA GLU A 301 -9.98 28.70 5.11
C GLU A 301 -8.86 29.23 6.02
N LYS A 302 -9.00 29.08 7.34
CA LYS A 302 -7.98 29.50 8.31
C LYS A 302 -6.63 28.84 8.05
N THR A 303 -6.63 27.56 7.69
CA THR A 303 -5.42 26.79 7.42
C THR A 303 -4.73 27.26 6.14
N LEU A 304 -5.48 27.51 5.07
CA LEU A 304 -4.95 28.02 3.80
C LEU A 304 -4.40 29.45 3.95
N ILE A 305 -5.10 30.32 4.68
CA ILE A 305 -4.60 31.67 5.01
C ILE A 305 -3.26 31.56 5.75
N ASN A 306 -3.19 30.76 6.81
CA ASN A 306 -1.95 30.57 7.56
C ASN A 306 -0.84 30.02 6.68
N ARG A 307 -1.13 29.06 5.78
CA ARG A 307 -0.14 28.49 4.87
C ARG A 307 0.45 29.53 3.93
N ASN A 308 -0.40 30.37 3.33
CA ASN A 308 0.02 31.42 2.40
C ASN A 308 0.91 32.50 3.06
N GLU A 309 1.02 32.53 4.39
CA GLU A 309 1.94 33.42 5.11
C GLU A 309 3.40 32.94 5.07
N TRP A 310 3.65 31.63 4.89
CA TRP A 310 4.99 31.04 5.00
C TRP A 310 5.41 30.15 3.82
N THR A 311 4.51 29.84 2.88
CA THR A 311 4.85 29.12 1.63
C THR A 311 4.01 29.61 0.46
N ASP A 312 4.34 29.12 -0.73
CA ASP A 312 3.59 29.39 -1.95
C ASP A 312 2.14 28.91 -1.82
N SER A 313 1.24 29.65 -2.46
CA SER A 313 -0.18 29.30 -2.51
C SER A 313 -0.38 27.92 -3.13
N LEU A 314 -1.37 27.20 -2.60
CA LEU A 314 -1.79 25.92 -3.15
C LEU A 314 -2.35 26.14 -4.56
N GLN A 315 -1.86 25.39 -5.53
CA GLN A 315 -2.27 25.51 -6.94
C GLN A 315 -3.61 24.82 -7.19
N CYS A 316 -3.86 23.67 -6.56
CA CYS A 316 -5.06 22.90 -6.79
C CYS A 316 -5.62 22.34 -5.48
N LEU A 317 -6.89 22.61 -5.23
CA LEU A 317 -7.67 22.05 -4.13
C LEU A 317 -8.87 21.29 -4.68
N GLN A 318 -8.94 19.99 -4.40
CA GLN A 318 -10.05 19.13 -4.78
C GLN A 318 -10.83 18.70 -3.53
N VAL A 319 -12.14 18.99 -3.50
CA VAL A 319 -13.02 18.68 -2.37
C VAL A 319 -14.39 18.22 -2.84
N THR A 320 -15.08 17.44 -2.01
CA THR A 320 -16.49 17.07 -2.25
C THR A 320 -17.40 17.97 -1.44
N VAL A 321 -18.26 18.73 -2.12
CA VAL A 321 -19.17 19.70 -1.51
C VAL A 321 -20.51 19.02 -1.23
N ALA A 322 -20.63 18.38 -0.07
CA ALA A 322 -21.86 17.70 0.31
C ALA A 322 -22.99 18.67 0.68
N GLN A 323 -24.23 18.36 0.29
CA GLN A 323 -25.40 19.21 0.58
C GLN A 323 -25.59 19.49 2.08
N ARG A 324 -25.15 18.56 2.94
CA ARG A 324 -25.15 18.71 4.39
C ARG A 324 -24.33 19.90 4.92
N LEU A 325 -23.34 20.38 4.17
CA LEU A 325 -22.59 21.60 4.50
C LEU A 325 -23.50 22.84 4.56
N PHE A 326 -24.59 22.84 3.79
CA PHE A 326 -25.54 23.95 3.71
C PHE A 326 -26.75 23.80 4.66
N THR A 327 -26.98 22.59 5.20
CA THR A 327 -28.09 22.30 6.12
C THR A 327 -27.66 22.24 7.59
N GLY A 328 -26.37 22.10 7.86
CA GLY A 328 -25.79 22.10 9.20
C GLY A 328 -25.98 23.43 9.93
N LYS A 329 -26.20 23.38 11.25
CA LYS A 329 -26.10 24.57 12.10
C LYS A 329 -24.66 25.06 12.02
N VAL A 330 -24.48 26.20 11.37
CA VAL A 330 -23.24 26.96 11.32
C VAL A 330 -22.65 27.04 12.73
N GLY A 331 -21.47 26.44 12.94
CA GLY A 331 -20.81 26.40 14.23
C GLY A 331 -20.49 27.81 14.77
N PRO A 332 -20.23 27.96 16.07
CA PRO A 332 -19.93 29.27 16.67
C PRO A 332 -18.72 29.96 16.02
N GLU A 333 -17.82 29.20 15.39
CA GLU A 333 -16.62 29.69 14.72
C GLU A 333 -16.85 30.40 13.39
N ALA A 334 -18.01 30.24 12.77
CA ALA A 334 -18.29 30.84 11.47
C ALA A 334 -18.79 32.30 11.58
N GLU A 335 -18.83 32.85 12.80
CA GLU A 335 -19.16 34.25 13.09
C GLU A 335 -20.48 34.74 12.45
N GLY A 336 -21.44 33.83 12.24
CA GLY A 336 -22.73 34.14 11.62
C GLY A 336 -22.70 34.33 10.09
N LYS A 337 -21.60 33.99 9.41
CA LYS A 337 -21.51 34.00 7.94
C LYS A 337 -22.08 32.71 7.34
N PRO A 338 -22.72 32.77 6.16
CA PRO A 338 -23.22 31.58 5.46
C PRO A 338 -22.06 30.73 4.92
N MET A 339 -22.25 29.41 4.79
CA MET A 339 -21.20 28.48 4.37
C MET A 339 -20.66 28.80 2.96
N ASP A 340 -21.51 29.30 2.06
CA ASP A 340 -21.14 29.79 0.73
C ASP A 340 -20.03 30.85 0.77
N HIS A 341 -20.02 31.67 1.82
CA HIS A 341 -19.00 32.71 1.98
C HIS A 341 -17.62 32.07 2.16
N PHE A 342 -17.52 31.02 2.98
CA PHE A 342 -16.26 30.33 3.25
C PHE A 342 -15.76 29.59 2.01
N LEU A 343 -16.64 28.88 1.30
CA LEU A 343 -16.27 28.18 0.06
C LEU A 343 -15.78 29.14 -1.04
N ARG A 344 -16.45 30.30 -1.19
CA ARG A 344 -16.01 31.34 -2.13
C ARG A 344 -14.67 31.95 -1.73
N ASN A 345 -14.40 32.10 -0.44
CA ASN A 345 -13.10 32.60 0.00
C ASN A 345 -12.00 31.57 -0.24
N ILE A 346 -12.25 30.30 0.06
CA ILE A 346 -11.34 29.19 -0.23
C ILE A 346 -10.98 29.17 -1.72
N SER A 347 -11.96 29.31 -2.62
CA SER A 347 -11.69 29.31 -4.06
C SER A 347 -10.89 30.53 -4.55
N GLN A 348 -10.78 31.59 -3.75
CA GLN A 348 -9.93 32.75 -4.04
C GLN A 348 -8.50 32.60 -3.46
N LEU A 349 -8.30 31.66 -2.53
CA LEU A 349 -7.00 31.41 -1.90
C LEU A 349 -6.12 30.42 -2.67
N VAL A 350 -6.69 29.77 -3.69
CA VAL A 350 -6.04 28.74 -4.52
C VAL A 350 -6.21 29.07 -6.00
N ASP A 351 -5.29 28.61 -6.86
CA ASP A 351 -5.37 28.93 -8.30
C ASP A 351 -6.53 28.17 -8.98
N ASN A 352 -6.66 26.88 -8.68
CA ASN A 352 -7.70 26.00 -9.18
C ASN A 352 -8.45 25.35 -8.01
N TYR A 353 -9.76 25.60 -7.94
CA TYR A 353 -10.66 24.97 -6.98
C TYR A 353 -11.62 24.03 -7.72
N GLU A 354 -11.58 22.75 -7.39
CA GLU A 354 -12.47 21.73 -7.94
C GLU A 354 -13.36 21.20 -6.82
N GLY A 355 -14.58 21.74 -6.74
CA GLY A 355 -15.63 21.23 -5.89
C GLY A 355 -16.53 20.28 -6.68
N GLU A 356 -16.49 18.99 -6.37
CA GLU A 356 -17.46 18.04 -6.92
C GLU A 356 -18.69 17.96 -6.02
N ASP A 357 -19.88 17.95 -6.63
CA ASP A 357 -21.12 17.68 -5.91
C ASP A 357 -21.20 16.18 -5.61
N GLY A 358 -21.39 15.83 -4.33
CA GLY A 358 -21.46 14.43 -3.91
C GLY A 358 -21.61 14.29 -2.41
N ASP A 359 -21.96 13.09 -1.95
CA ASP A 359 -21.97 12.79 -0.53
C ASP A 359 -20.61 12.29 -0.08
N TRP A 360 -20.12 12.75 1.08
CA TRP A 360 -18.95 12.12 1.70
C TRP A 360 -19.25 10.65 2.00
N THR A 361 -18.39 9.76 1.51
CA THR A 361 -18.56 8.32 1.63
C THR A 361 -17.68 7.78 2.74
N ASP A 362 -18.20 6.80 3.46
CA ASP A 362 -17.46 6.06 4.50
C ASP A 362 -16.58 4.94 3.87
N THR A 363 -16.57 4.84 2.54
CA THR A 363 -15.92 3.79 1.76
C THR A 363 -14.59 4.28 1.21
N SER A 364 -13.52 3.54 1.51
CA SER A 364 -12.16 3.70 0.98
C SER A 364 -12.00 3.21 -0.46
N GLU A 365 -13.12 2.88 -1.14
CA GLU A 365 -13.12 2.41 -2.52
C GLU A 365 -12.80 3.56 -3.46
N ASP A 366 -11.51 3.73 -3.73
CA ASP A 366 -11.04 4.38 -4.92
C ASP A 366 -11.39 3.47 -6.11
N THR A 367 -12.39 3.87 -6.90
CA THR A 367 -12.62 3.30 -8.24
C THR A 367 -11.54 3.83 -9.17
N ASP A 368 -10.33 3.30 -9.03
CA ASP A 368 -9.28 3.45 -10.05
C ASP A 368 -9.66 2.54 -11.25
N GLU A 369 -10.69 2.92 -12.00
CA GLU A 369 -10.94 2.43 -13.36
C GLU A 369 -9.91 3.07 -14.33
N GLU A 370 -8.69 2.56 -14.36
CA GLU A 370 -7.85 2.60 -15.57
C GLU A 370 -7.01 1.33 -15.65
N GLY A 371 -7.49 0.37 -16.46
CA GLY A 371 -6.74 -0.84 -16.80
C GLY A 371 -7.54 -2.14 -16.92
N SER A 372 -8.86 -2.09 -17.17
CA SER A 372 -9.61 -3.25 -17.65
C SER A 372 -9.66 -3.24 -19.18
N GLU A 373 -8.74 -3.96 -19.82
CA GLU A 373 -8.98 -4.44 -21.17
C GLU A 373 -8.88 -5.98 -21.19
N ALA A 374 -10.06 -6.56 -21.44
CA ALA A 374 -10.34 -7.90 -21.96
C ALA A 374 -10.12 -9.12 -21.04
N GLU A 375 -11.05 -9.31 -20.11
CA GLU A 375 -11.65 -10.65 -19.95
C GLU A 375 -12.61 -10.87 -21.13
N GLU A 376 -12.16 -11.60 -22.17
CA GLU A 376 -13.10 -12.37 -22.99
C GLU A 376 -13.16 -13.78 -22.41
N LEU A 377 -14.22 -13.99 -21.62
CA LEU A 377 -14.79 -15.29 -21.35
C LEU A 377 -15.28 -15.87 -22.68
N ASP A 378 -14.66 -16.95 -23.15
CA ASP A 378 -15.35 -17.89 -24.04
C ASP A 378 -15.78 -19.10 -23.22
N GLU A 379 -17.09 -19.12 -22.95
CA GLU A 379 -17.84 -20.32 -22.64
C GLU A 379 -17.90 -21.20 -23.90
N GLU A 380 -17.29 -22.39 -23.86
CA GLU A 380 -17.85 -23.66 -24.35
C GLU A 380 -17.06 -24.88 -23.85
#